data_AF-A0A5P1EW46-F1
#
_entry.id   AF-A0A5P1EW46-F1
#
_cell.length_a   1.000
_cell.length_b   1.000
_cell.length_c   1.000
_cell.angle_alpha   90.00
_cell.angle_beta   90.00
_cell.angle_gamma   90.00
#
_symmetry.space_group_name_H-M   'P 1'
#
loop_
_entity.id
_entity.type
_entity.pdbx_description
1 polymer ?
#
loop_
_entity_poly.entity_id
_entity_poly.type
_entity_poly.pdbx_seq_one_letter_code
_entity_poly.pdbx_strand_id
1 'polypeptide(L)'
;MLHSLLVVSCYINLKLSPLLFFNISSFLLQKSQVNHFNALLHLDLTESEEVFLNMLEGLAYLVQGPWVSKSSLIYDGDEEWIRDYILFLFSQNLVIKKRKLEELKIDDSALRQLFTPLAYERELFDDWKFIEERDFTFIKQHPEVHEKHEDAWKRRGGLLEDYIRERVAQHVGSVELSKSSLS
;
A
#
# COMPACT_ATOMS: atom_id res chain seq x y z
N MET A 1 10.20 -15.62 11.19
CA MET A 1 10.11 -15.47 12.66
C MET A 1 9.69 -14.07 13.12
N LEU A 2 9.93 -12.99 12.36
CA LEU A 2 9.38 -11.66 12.68
C LEU A 2 7.88 -11.51 12.35
N HIS A 3 7.39 -12.19 11.32
CA HIS A 3 5.96 -12.21 10.94
C HIS A 3 5.04 -12.61 12.11
N SER A 4 5.47 -13.52 13.01
CA SER A 4 4.64 -13.91 14.15
C SER A 4 4.59 -12.87 15.28
N LEU A 5 5.57 -11.97 15.38
CA LEU A 5 5.65 -11.00 16.47
C LEU A 5 4.83 -9.73 16.19
N LEU A 6 4.76 -9.29 14.92
CA LEU A 6 3.89 -8.18 14.51
C LEU A 6 2.42 -8.53 14.66
N VAL A 7 2.07 -9.77 14.32
CA VAL A 7 0.73 -10.34 14.51
C VAL A 7 0.36 -10.29 16.01
N VAL A 8 1.21 -10.83 16.89
CA VAL A 8 0.96 -10.87 18.36
C VAL A 8 0.90 -9.47 19.01
N SER A 9 1.69 -8.50 18.54
CA SER A 9 1.69 -7.13 19.09
C SER A 9 0.36 -6.39 18.88
N CYS A 10 -0.32 -6.64 17.75
CA CYS A 10 -1.65 -6.07 17.49
C CYS A 10 -2.74 -6.70 18.40
N TYR A 11 -2.62 -7.97 18.78
CA TYR A 11 -3.61 -8.68 19.60
C TYR A 11 -3.72 -8.14 21.03
N ILE A 12 -2.61 -7.75 21.66
CA ILE A 12 -2.58 -7.50 23.10
C ILE A 12 -3.21 -6.16 23.48
N ASN A 13 -3.23 -5.17 22.59
CA ASN A 13 -3.66 -3.81 22.94
C ASN A 13 -5.14 -3.48 22.65
N LEU A 14 -5.85 -4.29 21.84
CA LEU A 14 -7.17 -3.86 21.33
C LEU A 14 -8.35 -4.78 21.69
N LYS A 15 -8.17 -5.87 22.46
CA LYS A 15 -9.24 -6.85 22.76
C LYS A 15 -10.03 -7.30 21.50
N LEU A 16 -9.36 -7.38 20.36
CA LEU A 16 -10.04 -7.63 19.09
C LEU A 16 -10.39 -9.10 18.91
N SER A 17 -11.54 -9.36 18.27
CA SER A 17 -11.96 -10.70 17.86
C SER A 17 -10.90 -11.38 16.97
N PRO A 18 -10.32 -12.52 17.39
CA PRO A 18 -9.36 -13.25 16.55
C PRO A 18 -9.97 -13.73 15.23
N LEU A 19 -11.28 -13.99 15.23
CA LEU A 19 -12.02 -14.39 14.03
C LEU A 19 -12.12 -13.23 13.04
N LEU A 20 -12.45 -12.03 13.53
CA LEU A 20 -12.50 -10.81 12.71
C LEU A 20 -11.14 -10.51 12.06
N PHE A 21 -10.06 -10.57 12.86
CA PHE A 21 -8.70 -10.40 12.35
C PHE A 21 -8.39 -11.41 11.24
N PHE A 22 -8.66 -12.69 11.49
CA PHE A 22 -8.38 -13.76 10.53
C PHE A 22 -9.17 -13.56 9.22
N ASN A 23 -10.45 -13.20 9.31
CA ASN A 23 -11.31 -12.97 8.14
C ASN A 23 -10.81 -11.79 7.30
N ILE A 24 -10.56 -10.63 7.93
CA ILE A 24 -10.08 -9.43 7.22
C ILE A 24 -8.70 -9.68 6.62
N SER A 25 -7.75 -10.20 7.39
CA SER A 25 -6.38 -10.45 6.90
C SER A 25 -6.37 -11.44 5.73
N SER A 26 -7.11 -12.54 5.83
CA SER A 26 -7.20 -13.53 4.76
C SER A 26 -7.81 -12.95 3.48
N PHE A 27 -8.80 -12.05 3.61
CA PHE A 27 -9.42 -11.39 2.46
C PHE A 27 -8.48 -10.36 1.82
N LEU A 28 -7.79 -9.55 2.62
CA LEU A 28 -6.82 -8.55 2.14
C LEU A 28 -5.61 -9.17 1.43
N LEU A 29 -5.28 -10.43 1.73
CA LEU A 29 -4.17 -11.16 1.07
C LEU A 29 -4.58 -11.86 -0.23
N GLN A 30 -5.82 -11.72 -0.67
CA GLN A 30 -6.27 -12.25 -1.96
C GLN A 30 -5.69 -11.47 -3.15
N LYS A 31 -5.93 -11.96 -4.37
CA LYS A 31 -5.28 -11.47 -5.60
C LYS A 31 -5.55 -9.99 -5.88
N SER A 32 -6.77 -9.51 -5.66
CA SER A 32 -7.05 -8.08 -5.64
C SER A 32 -6.80 -7.58 -4.23
N GLN A 33 -5.80 -6.70 -4.07
CA GLN A 33 -5.44 -6.14 -2.77
C GLN A 33 -6.14 -4.80 -2.53
N VAL A 34 -7.06 -4.39 -3.43
CA VAL A 34 -7.85 -3.17 -3.36
C VAL A 34 -9.31 -3.54 -3.21
N ASN A 35 -9.96 -3.03 -2.17
CA ASN A 35 -11.28 -3.48 -1.74
C ASN A 35 -12.17 -2.31 -1.30
N HIS A 36 -13.42 -2.29 -1.76
CA HIS A 36 -14.42 -1.36 -1.23
C HIS A 36 -14.83 -1.74 0.19
N PHE A 37 -15.09 -0.73 1.02
CA PHE A 37 -15.49 -0.95 2.41
C PHE A 37 -16.75 -1.81 2.54
N ASN A 38 -17.76 -1.58 1.69
CA ASN A 38 -19.00 -2.37 1.70
C ASN A 38 -18.76 -3.86 1.42
N ALA A 39 -17.78 -4.20 0.58
CA ALA A 39 -17.42 -5.59 0.33
C ALA A 39 -16.79 -6.24 1.58
N LEU A 40 -15.98 -5.47 2.31
CA LEU A 40 -15.33 -5.90 3.55
C LEU A 40 -16.33 -6.09 4.69
N LEU A 41 -17.36 -5.25 4.79
CA LEU A 41 -18.40 -5.39 5.82
C LEU A 41 -19.13 -6.74 5.76
N HIS A 42 -19.21 -7.37 4.58
CA HIS A 42 -19.81 -8.70 4.45
C HIS A 42 -18.98 -9.84 5.06
N LEU A 43 -17.74 -9.58 5.47
CA LEU A 43 -16.87 -10.58 6.12
C LEU A 43 -17.25 -10.83 7.57
N ASP A 44 -17.84 -9.84 8.24
CA ASP A 44 -18.33 -9.96 9.61
C ASP A 44 -19.39 -8.89 9.88
N LEU A 45 -20.64 -9.34 10.10
CA LEU A 45 -21.77 -8.47 10.44
C LEU A 45 -22.07 -8.47 11.95
N THR A 46 -21.24 -9.14 12.75
CA THR A 46 -21.48 -9.32 14.19
C THR A 46 -20.83 -8.24 15.04
N GLU A 47 -19.73 -7.66 14.56
CA GLU A 47 -18.99 -6.58 15.23
C GLU A 47 -19.53 -5.21 14.82
N SER A 48 -19.34 -4.20 15.67
CA SER A 48 -19.70 -2.83 15.30
C SER A 48 -18.80 -2.32 14.17
N GLU A 49 -19.33 -1.42 13.35
CA GLU A 49 -18.58 -0.80 12.26
C GLU A 49 -17.31 -0.07 12.78
N GLU A 50 -17.39 0.55 13.96
CA GLU A 50 -16.24 1.20 14.61
C GLU A 50 -15.12 0.19 14.94
N VAL A 51 -15.45 -0.97 15.51
CA VAL A 51 -14.48 -2.04 15.80
C VAL A 51 -13.90 -2.60 14.50
N PHE A 52 -14.74 -2.77 13.48
CA PHE A 52 -14.32 -3.22 12.16
C PHE A 52 -13.33 -2.25 11.51
N LEU A 53 -13.64 -0.95 11.51
CA LEU A 53 -12.78 0.10 10.98
C LEU A 53 -11.45 0.16 11.74
N ASN A 54 -11.46 0.12 13.07
CA ASN A 54 -10.24 0.12 13.89
C ASN A 54 -9.33 -1.09 13.56
N MET A 55 -9.91 -2.27 13.35
CA MET A 55 -9.17 -3.44 12.90
C MET A 55 -8.60 -3.24 11.48
N LEU A 56 -9.44 -2.75 10.57
CA LEU A 56 -9.09 -2.58 9.17
C LEU A 56 -7.96 -1.56 8.99
N GLU A 57 -7.97 -0.45 9.72
CA GLU A 57 -6.87 0.53 9.76
C GLU A 57 -5.54 -0.08 10.26
N GLY A 58 -5.61 -1.14 11.07
CA GLY A 58 -4.45 -1.92 11.48
C GLY A 58 -3.80 -2.69 10.33
N LEU A 59 -4.59 -3.11 9.34
CA LEU A 59 -4.21 -4.05 8.29
C LEU A 59 -4.15 -3.45 6.88
N ALA A 60 -4.80 -2.31 6.65
CA ALA A 60 -4.92 -1.68 5.36
C ALA A 60 -4.69 -0.16 5.42
N TYR A 61 -4.38 0.42 4.27
CA TYR A 61 -4.39 1.86 4.02
C TYR A 61 -5.62 2.24 3.23
N LEU A 62 -6.22 3.39 3.54
CA LEU A 62 -7.20 4.02 2.67
C LEU A 62 -6.47 4.78 1.55
N VAL A 63 -6.80 4.48 0.29
CA VAL A 63 -6.23 5.14 -0.90
C VAL A 63 -7.38 5.64 -1.77
N GLN A 64 -7.72 6.92 -1.63
CA GLN A 64 -8.86 7.55 -2.32
C GLN A 64 -10.22 6.86 -2.10
N GLY A 65 -10.41 6.21 -0.95
CA GLY A 65 -11.68 5.59 -0.55
C GLY A 65 -11.66 4.06 -0.53
N PRO A 66 -11.10 3.36 -1.53
CA PRO A 66 -10.80 1.94 -1.40
C PRO A 66 -9.75 1.63 -0.32
N TRP A 67 -9.87 0.46 0.29
CA TRP A 67 -8.94 -0.09 1.27
C TRP A 67 -7.93 -1.00 0.58
N VAL A 68 -6.65 -0.75 0.86
CA VAL A 68 -5.52 -1.44 0.25
C VAL A 68 -4.66 -2.10 1.32
N SER A 69 -4.36 -3.39 1.16
CA SER A 69 -3.53 -4.14 2.12
C SER A 69 -2.19 -3.46 2.36
N LYS A 70 -1.78 -3.31 3.63
CA LYS A 70 -0.47 -2.72 3.98
C LYS A 70 0.67 -3.53 3.38
N SER A 71 1.72 -2.86 2.94
CA SER A 71 2.87 -3.52 2.30
C SER A 71 3.56 -4.49 3.26
N SER A 72 3.65 -4.14 4.53
CA SER A 72 4.23 -4.97 5.60
C SER A 72 3.52 -6.31 5.85
N LEU A 73 2.32 -6.52 5.28
CA LEU A 73 1.63 -7.81 5.35
C LEU A 73 2.10 -8.79 4.28
N ILE A 74 2.72 -8.30 3.21
CA ILE A 74 2.99 -9.06 1.98
C ILE A 74 4.48 -9.07 1.66
N TYR A 75 5.17 -7.95 1.90
CA TYR A 75 6.56 -7.71 1.53
C TYR A 75 7.35 -7.28 2.75
N ASP A 76 8.67 -7.53 2.71
CA ASP A 76 9.63 -7.09 3.71
C ASP A 76 10.76 -6.31 3.01
N GLY A 77 11.37 -5.33 3.69
CA GLY A 77 12.56 -4.64 3.18
C GLY A 77 12.25 -3.67 2.03
N ASP A 78 13.10 -3.63 1.00
CA ASP A 78 13.03 -2.62 -0.08
C ASP A 78 11.68 -2.64 -0.81
N GLU A 79 11.13 -3.83 -1.09
CA GLU A 79 9.84 -4.00 -1.77
C GLU A 79 8.68 -3.39 -0.97
N GLU A 80 8.72 -3.48 0.36
CA GLU A 80 7.72 -2.87 1.25
C GLU A 80 7.69 -1.34 1.07
N TRP A 81 8.87 -0.71 1.13
CA TRP A 81 9.01 0.74 1.01
C TRP A 81 8.67 1.26 -0.39
N ILE A 82 9.09 0.53 -1.43
CA ILE A 82 8.74 0.86 -2.82
C ILE A 82 7.23 0.77 -3.02
N ARG A 83 6.59 -0.29 -2.54
CA ARG A 83 5.14 -0.46 -2.67
C ARG A 83 4.39 0.65 -1.91
N ASP A 84 4.85 1.01 -0.72
CA ASP A 84 4.26 2.14 0.03
C ASP A 84 4.45 3.47 -0.68
N TYR A 85 5.57 3.69 -1.39
CA TYR A 85 5.75 4.85 -2.26
C TYR A 85 4.76 4.84 -3.43
N ILE A 86 4.54 3.70 -4.08
CA ILE A 86 3.53 3.56 -5.15
C ILE A 86 2.13 3.90 -4.62
N LEU A 87 1.76 3.40 -3.43
CA LEU A 87 0.47 3.72 -2.80
C LEU A 87 0.36 5.20 -2.43
N PHE A 88 1.44 5.82 -1.99
CA PHE A 88 1.50 7.28 -1.77
C PHE A 88 1.28 8.07 -3.06
N LEU A 89 1.88 7.65 -4.19
CA LEU A 89 1.60 8.27 -5.48
C LEU A 89 0.12 8.10 -5.86
N PHE A 90 -0.46 6.93 -5.60
CA PHE A 90 -1.89 6.69 -5.84
C PHE A 90 -2.81 7.44 -4.91
N SER A 91 -2.41 7.81 -3.69
CA SER A 91 -3.24 8.65 -2.82
C SER A 91 -3.38 10.07 -3.40
N GLN A 92 -2.38 10.54 -4.15
CA GLN A 92 -2.39 11.84 -4.82
C GLN A 92 -3.12 11.82 -6.17
N ASN A 93 -2.93 10.76 -6.96
CA ASN A 93 -3.49 10.65 -8.31
C ASN A 93 -3.75 9.19 -8.69
N LEU A 94 -4.92 8.89 -9.24
CA LEU A 94 -5.27 7.53 -9.69
C LEU A 94 -4.43 7.04 -10.88
N VAL A 95 -3.60 7.91 -11.46
CA VAL A 95 -2.74 7.59 -12.60
C VAL A 95 -1.30 7.98 -12.31
N ILE A 96 -0.38 7.04 -12.53
CA ILE A 96 1.06 7.24 -12.38
C ILE A 96 1.74 7.05 -13.74
N LYS A 97 2.41 8.09 -14.25
CA LYS A 97 3.17 8.02 -15.51
C LYS A 97 4.42 7.14 -15.36
N LYS A 98 4.73 6.32 -16.37
CA LYS A 98 5.92 5.44 -16.33
C LYS A 98 7.22 6.21 -16.14
N ARG A 99 7.36 7.39 -16.75
CA ARG A 99 8.50 8.28 -16.53
C ARG A 99 8.78 8.57 -15.04
N LYS A 100 7.74 8.67 -14.20
CA LYS A 100 7.91 8.88 -12.75
C LYS A 100 8.51 7.64 -12.07
N LEU A 101 8.25 6.45 -12.62
CA LEU A 101 8.72 5.17 -12.11
C LEU A 101 10.14 4.83 -12.56
N GLU A 102 10.61 5.38 -13.68
CA GLU A 102 12.01 5.25 -14.14
C GLU A 102 13.02 5.82 -13.12
N GLU A 103 12.56 6.74 -12.26
CA GLU A 103 13.32 7.29 -11.15
C GLU A 103 13.66 6.21 -10.12
N LEU A 104 12.83 5.18 -9.98
CA LEU A 104 13.00 4.14 -8.96
C LEU A 104 14.19 3.23 -9.24
N LYS A 105 14.70 3.14 -10.48
CA LYS A 105 15.80 2.22 -10.85
C LYS A 105 15.54 0.78 -10.39
N ILE A 106 14.34 0.29 -10.72
CA ILE A 106 13.90 -1.09 -10.47
C ILE A 106 13.73 -1.76 -11.82
N ASP A 107 13.99 -3.06 -11.88
CA ASP A 107 13.64 -3.90 -13.02
C ASP A 107 12.13 -3.84 -13.32
N ASP A 108 11.78 -3.87 -14.61
CA ASP A 108 10.40 -3.79 -15.07
C ASP A 108 9.57 -4.99 -14.57
N SER A 109 10.15 -6.19 -14.48
CA SER A 109 9.42 -7.37 -14.00
C SER A 109 9.08 -7.25 -12.51
N ALA A 110 10.03 -6.78 -11.68
CA ALA A 110 9.79 -6.50 -10.27
C ALA A 110 8.76 -5.36 -10.07
N LEU A 111 8.85 -4.29 -10.88
CA LEU A 111 7.87 -3.20 -10.84
C LEU A 111 6.46 -3.70 -11.18
N ARG A 112 6.31 -4.52 -12.23
CA ARG A 112 5.02 -5.13 -12.61
C ARG A 112 4.45 -6.00 -11.50
N GLN A 113 5.27 -6.75 -10.76
CA GLN A 113 4.81 -7.55 -9.64
C GLN A 113 4.20 -6.69 -8.53
N LEU A 114 4.79 -5.53 -8.23
CA LEU A 114 4.26 -4.59 -7.23
C LEU A 114 2.95 -3.91 -7.69
N PHE A 115 2.83 -3.60 -8.98
CA PHE A 115 1.66 -2.91 -9.53
C PHE A 115 0.46 -3.82 -9.81
N THR A 116 0.68 -5.06 -10.27
CA THR A 116 -0.38 -5.98 -10.70
C THR A 116 -1.56 -6.13 -9.72
N PRO A 117 -1.36 -6.21 -8.39
CA PRO A 117 -2.48 -6.31 -7.46
C PRO A 117 -3.21 -4.98 -7.18
N LEU A 118 -2.68 -3.85 -7.67
CA LEU A 118 -3.12 -2.49 -7.36
C LEU A 118 -3.70 -1.74 -8.58
N ALA A 119 -3.21 -2.06 -9.76
CA ALA A 119 -3.38 -1.24 -10.95
C ALA A 119 -3.18 -2.04 -12.22
N TYR A 120 -3.66 -1.49 -13.33
CA TYR A 120 -3.40 -2.01 -14.67
C TYR A 120 -2.59 -1.00 -15.48
N GLU A 121 -1.69 -1.53 -16.30
CA GLU A 121 -0.90 -0.74 -17.23
C GLU A 121 -1.76 -0.34 -18.44
N ARG A 122 -1.63 0.90 -18.87
CA ARG A 122 -2.23 1.41 -20.10
C ARG A 122 -1.13 1.82 -21.05
N GLU A 123 -0.67 0.87 -21.86
CA GLU A 123 0.46 1.06 -22.78
C GLU A 123 0.30 2.30 -23.68
N LEU A 124 -0.89 2.51 -24.23
CA LEU A 124 -1.19 3.66 -25.10
C LEU A 124 -1.05 5.03 -24.40
N PHE A 125 -1.15 5.06 -23.07
CA PHE A 125 -1.08 6.28 -22.27
C PHE A 125 0.24 6.41 -21.49
N ASP A 126 1.13 5.42 -21.64
CA ASP A 126 2.39 5.32 -20.93
C ASP A 126 2.26 5.50 -19.42
N ASP A 127 1.26 4.83 -18.83
CA ASP A 127 0.95 4.95 -17.41
C ASP A 127 0.34 3.71 -16.79
N TRP A 128 0.29 3.73 -15.46
CA TRP A 128 -0.46 2.79 -14.63
C TRP A 128 -1.67 3.49 -14.05
N LYS A 129 -2.84 2.86 -14.18
CA LYS A 129 -4.09 3.36 -13.60
C LYS A 129 -4.53 2.46 -12.46
N PHE A 130 -4.84 3.06 -11.33
CA PHE A 130 -5.38 2.39 -10.16
C PHE A 130 -6.62 1.57 -10.53
N ILE A 131 -6.75 0.37 -9.95
CA ILE A 131 -7.76 -0.60 -10.38
C ILE A 131 -9.18 -0.11 -10.07
N GLU A 132 -9.34 0.57 -8.93
CA GLU A 132 -10.61 1.16 -8.50
C GLU A 132 -10.68 2.66 -8.76
N GLU A 133 -11.90 3.17 -8.85
CA GLU A 133 -12.15 4.61 -8.84
C GLU A 133 -12.18 5.16 -7.42
N ARG A 134 -12.14 6.50 -7.30
CA ARG A 134 -12.31 7.16 -6.01
C ARG A 134 -13.69 6.84 -5.44
N ASP A 135 -13.74 6.29 -4.22
CA ASP A 135 -15.00 5.94 -3.56
C ASP A 135 -15.58 7.16 -2.81
N PHE A 136 -16.30 8.00 -3.55
CA PHE A 136 -16.98 9.16 -2.99
C PHE A 136 -18.06 8.80 -1.97
N THR A 137 -18.62 7.60 -2.04
CA THR A 137 -19.67 7.15 -1.11
C THR A 137 -19.06 6.92 0.27
N PHE A 138 -17.98 6.13 0.33
CA PHE A 138 -17.24 5.90 1.56
C PHE A 138 -16.72 7.22 2.14
N ILE A 139 -16.09 8.06 1.32
CA ILE A 139 -15.54 9.35 1.76
C ILE A 139 -16.62 10.23 2.41
N LYS A 140 -17.82 10.25 1.83
CA LYS A 140 -18.94 11.04 2.38
C LYS A 140 -19.48 10.45 3.68
N GLN A 141 -19.48 9.13 3.82
CA GLN A 141 -20.00 8.43 5.00
C GLN A 141 -19.01 8.43 6.18
N HIS A 142 -17.70 8.41 5.89
CA HIS A 142 -16.63 8.35 6.90
C HIS A 142 -15.58 9.46 6.68
N PRO A 143 -15.98 10.75 6.72
CA PRO A 143 -15.08 11.86 6.41
C PRO A 143 -13.88 11.96 7.37
N GLU A 144 -14.09 11.67 8.66
CA GLU A 144 -13.03 11.71 9.68
C GLU A 144 -11.96 10.64 9.44
N VAL A 145 -12.37 9.43 9.06
CA VAL A 145 -11.45 8.34 8.69
C VAL A 145 -10.67 8.73 7.44
N HIS A 146 -11.34 9.29 6.43
CA HIS A 146 -10.67 9.75 5.23
C HIS A 146 -9.63 10.83 5.52
N GLU A 147 -9.99 11.87 6.27
CA GLU A 147 -9.10 12.99 6.58
C GLU A 147 -7.88 12.54 7.40
N LYS A 148 -8.09 11.65 8.38
CA LYS A 148 -7.00 11.01 9.15
C LYS A 148 -6.00 10.29 8.24
N HIS A 149 -6.48 9.56 7.24
CA HIS A 149 -5.61 8.83 6.31
C HIS A 149 -4.90 9.76 5.32
N GLU A 150 -5.56 10.81 4.83
CA GLU A 150 -4.92 11.84 4.01
C GLU A 150 -3.77 12.52 4.76
N ASP A 151 -3.98 12.85 6.03
CA ASP A 151 -2.94 13.46 6.87
C ASP A 151 -1.82 12.47 7.23
N ALA A 152 -2.13 11.18 7.33
CA ALA A 152 -1.11 10.14 7.46
C ALA A 152 -0.24 10.06 6.19
N TRP A 153 -0.84 10.11 5.00
CA TRP A 153 -0.11 10.12 3.73
C TRP A 153 0.76 11.38 3.58
N LYS A 154 0.24 12.57 3.90
CA LYS A 154 1.03 13.82 3.86
C LYS A 154 2.26 13.74 4.76
N ARG A 155 2.12 13.23 5.98
CA ARG A 155 3.23 13.09 6.93
C ARG A 155 4.24 12.03 6.49
N ARG A 156 3.76 10.92 5.93
CA ARG A 156 4.62 9.81 5.50
C ARG A 156 5.31 10.07 4.17
N GLY A 157 4.70 10.86 3.29
CA GLY A 157 5.18 11.13 1.93
C GLY A 157 6.63 11.58 1.87
N GLY A 158 7.04 12.52 2.72
CA GLY A 158 8.43 12.99 2.77
C GLY A 158 9.43 11.87 3.10
N LEU A 159 9.09 10.99 4.04
CA LEU A 159 9.94 9.85 4.40
C LEU A 159 10.07 8.85 3.24
N LEU A 160 8.99 8.62 2.50
CA LEU A 160 9.00 7.73 1.34
C LEU A 160 9.84 8.32 0.21
N GLU A 161 9.68 9.63 -0.07
CA GLU A 161 10.47 10.33 -1.09
C GLU A 161 11.96 10.35 -0.75
N ASP A 162 12.32 10.61 0.50
CA ASP A 162 13.71 10.62 0.95
C ASP A 162 14.32 9.21 0.86
N TYR A 163 13.58 8.17 1.29
CA TYR A 163 14.02 6.78 1.14
C TYR A 163 14.32 6.42 -0.32
N ILE A 164 13.39 6.74 -1.24
CA ILE A 164 13.59 6.47 -2.66
C ILE A 164 14.81 7.22 -3.20
N ARG A 165 15.00 8.48 -2.79
CA ARG A 165 16.16 9.28 -3.21
C ARG A 165 17.48 8.65 -2.76
N GLU A 166 17.57 8.23 -1.50
CA GLU A 166 18.76 7.60 -0.93
C GLU A 166 19.06 6.26 -1.60
N ARG A 167 18.03 5.42 -1.79
CA ARG A 167 18.13 4.14 -2.50
C ARG A 167 18.69 4.31 -3.91
N VAL A 168 18.17 5.29 -4.66
CA VAL A 168 18.62 5.57 -6.03
C VAL A 168 20.07 6.04 -6.05
N ALA A 169 20.49 6.88 -5.09
CA ALA A 169 21.88 7.32 -4.98
C ALA A 169 22.85 6.13 -4.73
N GLN A 170 22.45 5.18 -3.86
CA GLN A 170 23.23 3.97 -3.60
C GLN A 170 23.35 3.08 -4.85
N HIS A 171 22.26 2.95 -5.62
CA HIS A 171 22.27 2.20 -6.87
C HIS A 171 23.25 2.81 -7.89
N VAL A 172 23.19 4.13 -8.11
CA VAL A 172 24.08 4.83 -9.05
C VAL A 172 25.55 4.69 -8.63
N GLY A 173 25.88 4.91 -7.36
CA GLY A 173 27.25 4.77 -6.87
C GLY A 173 27.79 3.33 -7.02
N SER A 174 26.95 2.32 -6.82
CA SER A 174 27.35 0.92 -7.01
C SER A 174 27.67 0.60 -8.47
N VAL A 175 26.88 1.14 -9.40
CA VAL A 175 27.10 0.98 -10.85
C VAL A 175 28.41 1.64 -11.29
N GLU A 176 28.71 2.84 -10.79
CA GLU A 176 29.96 3.55 -11.11
C GLU A 176 31.21 2.80 -10.62
N LEU A 177 31.18 2.29 -9.38
CA LEU A 177 32.26 1.48 -8.82
C LEU A 177 32.50 0.19 -9.63
N SER A 178 31.43 -0.46 -10.08
CA SER A 178 31.54 -1.69 -10.90
C SER A 178 32.19 -1.43 -12.27
N LYS A 179 31.95 -0.25 -12.86
CA LYS A 179 32.56 0.13 -14.15
C LYS A 179 34.04 0.46 -14.00
N SER A 180 34.43 1.13 -12.91
CA SER A 180 35.83 1.48 -12.65
C SER A 180 36.73 0.29 -12.29
N SER A 181 36.16 -0.82 -11.82
CA SER A 181 36.91 -2.03 -11.49
C SER A 181 37.09 -2.98 -12.68
N LEU A 182 36.43 -2.69 -13.80
CA LEU A 182 36.52 -3.44 -15.07
C LEU A 182 37.36 -2.70 -16.14
N SER A 183 37.83 -1.48 -15.85
CA SER A 183 38.75 -0.68 -16.69
C SER A 183 40.18 -0.78 -16.19
#